data_AF-A0A7S7P023-F1
#
_entry.id   AF-A0A7S7P023-F1
#
_cell.length_a   1.000
_cell.length_b   1.000
_cell.length_c   1.000
_cell.angle_alpha   90.00
_cell.angle_beta   90.00
_cell.angle_gamma   90.00
#
_symmetry.space_group_name_H-M   'P 1'
#
loop_
_entity.id
_entity.type
_entity.pdbx_description
1 polymer ?
#
loop_
_entity_poly.entity_id
_entity_poly.type
_entity_poly.pdbx_seq_one_letter_code
_entity_poly.pdbx_strand_id
1 'polypeptide(L)'
;MGNDVTLNPEEVLQQLKAGAKSKRTIDSLEIIHLVCKEQFNRKSYNYSYSMIGTLSGERGGPTAQPIRNATGAAYRTLIDTWARFSDSGARTMPPQRPSNLQNDVLSLINDSVARILVQKYISENTKLRNENQLLKVAAKDRVVIDLSGTQGGCSCTFDAFASKNLLLEQEIFALKSAISAETMQRNGWAGDANSGAVKKGPLTIFSPGFITGIAKILNEFCEN
;
A
#
# COMPACT_ATOMS: atom_id res chain seq x y z
N MET A 1 -27.04 -34.29 1.33
CA MET A 1 -27.00 -34.42 -0.13
C MET A 1 -28.23 -33.69 -0.67
N GLY A 2 -28.03 -32.56 -1.34
CA GLY A 2 -29.06 -31.90 -2.13
C GLY A 2 -28.39 -31.46 -3.42
N ASN A 3 -28.79 -32.08 -4.54
CA ASN A 3 -28.36 -31.66 -5.86
C ASN A 3 -28.95 -30.28 -6.11
N ASP A 4 -28.19 -29.22 -5.79
CA ASP A 4 -28.56 -27.86 -6.14
C ASP A 4 -28.28 -27.69 -7.63
N VAL A 5 -29.25 -28.10 -8.44
CA VAL A 5 -29.20 -27.95 -9.89
C VAL A 5 -29.20 -26.45 -10.17
N THR A 6 -28.04 -25.94 -10.58
CA THR A 6 -27.87 -24.54 -10.99
C THR A 6 -28.62 -24.33 -12.30
N LEU A 7 -29.89 -23.98 -12.20
CA LEU A 7 -30.75 -23.67 -13.33
C LEU A 7 -30.28 -22.37 -14.00
N ASN A 8 -30.12 -22.41 -15.31
CA ASN A 8 -29.76 -21.25 -16.12
C ASN A 8 -30.94 -20.25 -16.18
N PRO A 9 -30.78 -18.99 -15.70
CA PRO A 9 -31.87 -18.02 -15.69
C PRO A 9 -32.44 -17.68 -17.07
N GLU A 10 -31.66 -17.83 -18.14
CA GLU A 10 -32.12 -17.64 -19.53
C GLU A 10 -33.11 -18.72 -19.96
N GLU A 11 -32.85 -19.98 -19.59
CA GLU A 11 -33.76 -21.11 -19.88
C GLU A 11 -35.06 -20.98 -19.09
N VAL A 12 -34.96 -20.58 -17.81
CA VAL A 12 -36.14 -20.34 -16.96
C VAL A 12 -36.97 -19.18 -17.52
N LEU A 13 -36.34 -18.11 -18.02
CA LEU A 13 -37.07 -17.02 -18.68
C LEU A 13 -37.86 -17.54 -19.88
N GLN A 14 -37.26 -18.37 -20.74
CA GLN A 14 -37.94 -18.92 -21.91
C GLN A 14 -39.15 -19.78 -21.52
N GLN A 15 -39.00 -20.63 -20.49
CA GLN A 15 -40.10 -21.44 -19.96
C GLN A 15 -41.24 -20.58 -19.39
N LEU A 16 -40.91 -19.55 -18.61
CA LEU A 16 -41.90 -18.65 -18.03
C LEU A 16 -42.64 -17.83 -19.10
N LYS A 17 -41.95 -17.44 -20.18
CA LYS A 17 -42.58 -16.78 -21.34
C LYS A 17 -43.54 -17.70 -22.07
N ALA A 18 -43.17 -18.97 -22.28
CA ALA A 18 -44.04 -19.94 -22.94
C ALA A 18 -45.32 -20.22 -22.14
N GLY A 19 -45.25 -20.19 -20.80
CA GLY A 19 -46.41 -20.33 -19.92
C GLY A 19 -47.18 -19.04 -19.63
N ALA A 20 -46.76 -17.89 -20.16
CA ALA A 20 -47.35 -16.60 -19.84
C ALA A 20 -48.67 -16.38 -20.58
N LYS A 21 -49.72 -16.01 -19.83
CA LYS A 21 -51.07 -15.78 -20.38
C LYS A 21 -51.25 -14.42 -21.06
N SER A 22 -50.34 -13.48 -20.87
CA SER A 22 -50.47 -12.10 -21.35
C SER A 22 -49.13 -11.55 -21.84
N LYS A 23 -49.20 -10.77 -22.93
CA LYS A 23 -48.04 -10.02 -23.46
C LYS A 23 -47.42 -9.11 -22.40
N ARG A 24 -48.24 -8.47 -21.57
CA ARG A 24 -47.76 -7.61 -20.47
C ARG A 24 -46.88 -8.38 -19.48
N THR A 25 -47.20 -9.65 -19.21
CA THR A 25 -46.40 -10.51 -18.31
C THR A 25 -45.07 -10.87 -18.96
N ILE A 26 -45.06 -11.14 -20.27
CA ILE A 26 -43.84 -11.40 -21.05
C ILE A 26 -42.92 -10.18 -21.01
N ASP A 27 -43.44 -8.98 -21.31
CA ASP A 27 -42.67 -7.73 -21.28
C ASP A 27 -42.12 -7.45 -19.87
N SER A 28 -42.93 -7.70 -18.83
CA SER A 28 -42.51 -7.56 -17.43
C SER A 28 -41.39 -8.54 -17.04
N LEU A 29 -41.46 -9.79 -17.51
CA LEU A 29 -40.43 -10.81 -17.30
C LEU A 29 -39.11 -10.42 -17.99
N GLU A 30 -39.17 -9.81 -19.18
CA GLU A 30 -37.98 -9.30 -19.87
C GLU A 30 -37.31 -8.17 -19.08
N ILE A 31 -38.09 -7.21 -18.59
CA ILE A 31 -37.55 -6.10 -17.79
C ILE A 31 -36.90 -6.63 -16.51
N ILE A 32 -37.56 -7.54 -15.78
CA ILE A 32 -36.99 -8.18 -14.60
C ILE A 32 -35.70 -8.92 -14.96
N HIS A 33 -35.71 -9.70 -16.04
CA HIS A 33 -34.53 -10.42 -16.49
C HIS A 33 -33.35 -9.49 -16.77
N LEU A 34 -33.58 -8.40 -17.50
CA LEU A 34 -32.55 -7.40 -17.81
C LEU A 34 -31.99 -6.76 -16.53
N VAL A 35 -32.86 -6.38 -15.59
CA VAL A 35 -32.44 -5.84 -14.29
C VAL A 35 -31.59 -6.86 -13.53
N CYS A 36 -32.03 -8.10 -13.42
CA CYS A 36 -31.29 -9.16 -12.71
C CYS A 36 -29.95 -9.49 -13.37
N LYS A 37 -29.91 -9.55 -14.71
CA LYS A 37 -28.68 -9.73 -15.49
C LYS A 37 -27.69 -8.61 -15.28
N GLU A 38 -28.18 -7.38 -15.20
CA GLU A 38 -27.33 -6.22 -14.90
C GLU A 38 -26.81 -6.26 -13.46
N GLN A 39 -27.64 -6.63 -12.48
CA GLN A 39 -27.17 -6.84 -11.10
C GLN A 39 -26.09 -7.92 -11.05
N PHE A 40 -26.26 -9.01 -11.81
CA PHE A 40 -25.27 -10.08 -11.92
C PHE A 40 -23.95 -9.58 -12.52
N ASN A 41 -24.01 -8.83 -13.62
CA ASN A 41 -22.84 -8.25 -14.27
C ASN A 41 -22.11 -7.24 -13.36
N ARG A 42 -22.87 -6.49 -12.55
CA ARG A 42 -22.34 -5.58 -11.51
C ARG A 42 -21.83 -6.31 -10.27
N LYS A 43 -21.97 -7.64 -10.20
CA LYS A 43 -21.64 -8.48 -9.04
C LYS A 43 -22.35 -8.05 -7.75
N SER A 44 -23.55 -7.53 -7.92
CA SER A 44 -24.46 -7.26 -6.81
C SER A 44 -25.20 -8.55 -6.48
N TYR A 45 -25.18 -8.94 -5.21
CA TYR A 45 -25.86 -10.15 -4.73
C TYR A 45 -27.25 -9.85 -4.14
N ASN A 46 -27.71 -8.60 -4.22
CA ASN A 46 -29.01 -8.21 -3.66
C ASN A 46 -30.13 -8.40 -4.68
N TYR A 47 -30.76 -9.57 -4.62
CA TYR A 47 -31.94 -9.95 -5.42
C TYR A 47 -33.25 -9.87 -4.63
N SER A 48 -33.32 -9.03 -3.59
CA SER A 48 -34.57 -8.87 -2.83
C SER A 48 -35.69 -8.34 -3.73
N TYR A 49 -36.93 -8.81 -3.55
CA TYR A 49 -38.08 -8.36 -4.34
C TYR A 49 -38.33 -6.85 -4.24
N SER A 50 -37.94 -6.23 -3.12
CA SER A 50 -38.03 -4.79 -2.95
C SER A 50 -37.06 -4.07 -3.88
N MET A 51 -35.79 -4.50 -3.90
CA MET A 51 -34.77 -3.88 -4.74
C MET A 51 -35.04 -4.10 -6.22
N ILE A 52 -35.29 -5.36 -6.62
CA ILE A 52 -35.62 -5.68 -8.01
C ILE A 52 -36.88 -4.93 -8.44
N GLY A 53 -37.92 -4.88 -7.59
CA GLY A 53 -39.15 -4.14 -7.87
C GLY A 53 -38.93 -2.64 -8.05
N THR A 54 -38.03 -2.01 -7.29
CA THR A 54 -37.67 -0.60 -7.50
C THR A 54 -37.00 -0.43 -8.88
N LEU A 55 -35.97 -1.22 -9.17
CA LEU A 55 -35.22 -1.13 -10.41
C LEU A 55 -36.05 -1.48 -11.66
N SER A 56 -36.93 -2.47 -11.59
CA SER A 56 -37.84 -2.79 -12.69
C SER A 56 -38.91 -1.72 -12.86
N GLY A 57 -39.42 -1.16 -11.75
CA GLY A 57 -40.38 -0.05 -11.78
C GLY A 57 -39.84 1.18 -12.49
N GLU A 58 -38.59 1.56 -12.23
CA GLU A 58 -37.89 2.66 -12.94
C GLU A 58 -37.82 2.46 -14.46
N ARG A 59 -37.92 1.21 -14.94
CA ARG A 59 -37.86 0.84 -16.36
C ARG A 59 -39.24 0.54 -16.96
N GLY A 60 -40.32 0.92 -16.28
CA GLY A 60 -41.69 0.64 -16.72
C GLY A 60 -42.15 -0.81 -16.50
N GLY A 61 -41.38 -1.60 -15.74
CA GLY A 61 -41.74 -2.95 -15.30
C GLY A 61 -42.56 -2.97 -14.02
N PRO A 62 -42.79 -4.17 -13.44
CA PRO A 62 -43.56 -4.30 -12.21
C PRO A 62 -42.81 -3.72 -11.01
N THR A 63 -43.51 -3.03 -10.11
CA THR A 63 -42.96 -2.61 -8.82
C THR A 63 -43.00 -3.75 -7.80
N ALA A 64 -42.48 -3.53 -6.58
CA ALA A 64 -42.39 -4.58 -5.55
C ALA A 64 -43.74 -5.22 -5.18
N GLN A 65 -44.84 -4.46 -5.22
CA GLN A 65 -46.16 -4.94 -4.83
C GLN A 65 -46.72 -5.99 -5.82
N PRO A 66 -46.77 -5.74 -7.15
CA PRO A 66 -47.11 -6.76 -8.14
C PRO A 66 -46.29 -8.05 -8.07
N ILE A 67 -45.01 -7.97 -7.70
CA ILE A 67 -44.13 -9.14 -7.56
C ILE A 67 -44.55 -10.00 -6.36
N ARG A 68 -44.92 -9.37 -5.24
CA ARG A 68 -45.34 -10.06 -4.01
C ARG A 68 -46.74 -10.67 -4.10
N ASN A 69 -47.60 -10.12 -4.94
CA ASN A 69 -48.96 -10.61 -5.13
C ASN A 69 -48.99 -12.06 -5.64
N ALA A 70 -50.11 -12.76 -5.40
CA ALA A 70 -50.28 -14.16 -5.83
C ALA A 70 -50.06 -14.35 -7.34
N THR A 71 -50.47 -13.37 -8.15
CA THR A 71 -50.29 -13.36 -9.61
C THR A 71 -48.84 -13.16 -10.05
N GLY A 72 -47.96 -12.68 -9.17
CA GLY A 72 -46.53 -12.45 -9.43
C GLY A 72 -45.65 -13.69 -9.26
N ALA A 73 -46.22 -14.90 -9.17
CA ALA A 73 -45.45 -16.14 -8.99
C ALA A 73 -44.35 -16.31 -10.05
N ALA A 74 -44.65 -16.04 -11.33
CA ALA A 74 -43.65 -16.10 -12.41
C ALA A 74 -42.49 -15.13 -12.18
N TYR A 75 -42.76 -13.93 -11.67
CA TYR A 75 -41.72 -12.94 -11.37
C TYR A 75 -40.81 -13.41 -10.23
N ARG A 76 -41.40 -13.95 -9.16
CA ARG A 76 -40.65 -14.50 -8.01
C ARG A 76 -39.76 -15.66 -8.43
N THR A 77 -40.29 -16.61 -9.21
CA THR A 77 -39.50 -17.74 -9.73
C THR A 77 -38.26 -17.28 -10.50
N LEU A 78 -38.40 -16.27 -11.37
CA LEU A 78 -37.27 -15.74 -12.13
C LEU A 78 -36.23 -15.06 -11.22
N ILE A 79 -36.68 -14.24 -10.26
CA ILE A 79 -35.79 -13.54 -9.33
C ILE A 79 -35.05 -14.51 -8.42
N ASP A 80 -35.75 -15.53 -7.88
CA ASP A 80 -35.16 -16.55 -7.02
C ASP A 80 -34.14 -17.41 -7.78
N THR A 81 -34.41 -17.69 -9.06
CA THR A 81 -33.46 -18.40 -9.93
C THR A 81 -32.18 -17.59 -10.10
N TRP A 82 -32.30 -16.28 -10.36
CA TRP A 82 -31.14 -15.39 -10.43
C TRP A 82 -30.38 -15.30 -9.12
N ALA A 83 -31.08 -15.23 -7.98
CA ALA A 83 -30.47 -15.22 -6.66
C ALA A 83 -29.60 -16.48 -6.45
N ARG A 84 -30.16 -17.66 -6.72
CA ARG A 84 -29.45 -18.94 -6.62
C ARG A 84 -28.29 -19.08 -7.60
N PHE A 85 -28.51 -18.66 -8.85
CA PHE A 85 -27.48 -18.67 -9.88
C PHE A 85 -26.30 -17.77 -9.51
N SER A 86 -26.57 -16.59 -8.94
CA SER A 86 -25.54 -15.66 -8.47
C SER A 86 -24.76 -16.18 -7.26
N ASP A 87 -25.42 -16.85 -6.32
CA ASP A 87 -24.79 -17.45 -5.14
C ASP A 87 -23.93 -18.68 -5.50
N SER A 88 -24.37 -19.44 -6.50
CA SER A 88 -23.60 -20.56 -7.05
C SER A 88 -22.34 -20.09 -7.77
N GLY A 89 -22.39 -18.95 -8.47
CA GLY A 89 -21.23 -18.30 -9.09
C GLY A 89 -20.26 -17.66 -8.08
N ALA A 90 -20.74 -17.29 -6.88
CA ALA A 90 -19.89 -16.75 -5.81
C ALA A 90 -18.92 -17.79 -5.22
N ARG A 91 -19.20 -19.09 -5.37
CA ARG A 91 -18.31 -20.17 -4.91
C ARG A 91 -17.19 -20.52 -5.91
N THR A 92 -17.26 -20.06 -7.16
CA THR A 92 -16.35 -20.49 -8.23
C THR A 92 -15.65 -19.39 -9.01
N MET A 93 -15.97 -18.11 -8.78
CA MET A 93 -15.27 -17.04 -9.49
C MET A 93 -14.37 -16.21 -8.58
N PRO A 94 -13.04 -16.16 -8.84
CA PRO A 94 -12.19 -15.21 -8.15
C PRO A 94 -12.69 -13.80 -8.47
N PRO A 95 -12.64 -12.87 -7.49
CA PRO A 95 -13.08 -11.50 -7.70
C PRO A 95 -12.27 -10.91 -8.86
N GLN A 96 -12.94 -10.59 -9.98
CA GLN A 96 -12.32 -9.77 -11.04
C GLN A 96 -11.74 -8.54 -10.36
N ARG A 97 -10.41 -8.47 -10.37
CA ARG A 97 -9.64 -7.34 -9.91
C ARG A 97 -10.01 -6.13 -10.79
N PRO A 98 -10.05 -4.92 -10.22
CA PRO A 98 -10.35 -3.72 -11.00
C PRO A 98 -9.48 -3.66 -12.26
N SER A 99 -10.08 -3.27 -13.38
CA SER A 99 -9.40 -3.08 -14.66
C SER A 99 -8.38 -1.95 -14.51
N ASN A 100 -7.13 -2.32 -14.31
CA ASN A 100 -5.99 -1.44 -14.48
C ASN A 100 -5.27 -1.88 -15.76
N LEU A 101 -4.60 -0.94 -16.43
CA LEU A 101 -3.86 -1.20 -17.68
C LEU A 101 -2.91 -2.42 -17.58
N GLN A 102 -2.41 -2.71 -16.37
CA GLN A 102 -1.61 -3.90 -16.07
C GLN A 102 -2.40 -5.21 -16.21
N ASN A 103 -3.63 -5.28 -15.69
CA ASN A 103 -4.50 -6.44 -15.88
C ASN A 103 -4.92 -6.60 -17.35
N ASP A 104 -5.10 -5.50 -18.08
CA ASP A 104 -5.42 -5.54 -19.51
C ASP A 104 -4.24 -6.14 -20.32
N VAL A 105 -3.00 -5.69 -20.06
CA VAL A 105 -1.80 -6.25 -20.69
C VAL A 105 -1.60 -7.73 -20.34
N LEU A 106 -1.90 -8.14 -19.10
CA LEU A 106 -1.82 -9.54 -18.67
C LEU A 106 -2.86 -10.43 -19.36
N SER A 107 -4.02 -9.88 -19.74
CA SER A 107 -5.06 -10.62 -20.45
C SER A 107 -4.71 -10.90 -21.92
N LEU A 108 -3.82 -10.10 -22.52
CA LEU A 108 -3.29 -10.31 -23.88
C LEU A 108 -2.28 -11.46 -23.97
N ILE A 109 -1.73 -11.91 -22.84
CA ILE A 109 -0.78 -13.03 -22.80
C ILE A 109 -1.59 -14.32 -22.72
N ASN A 110 -1.56 -15.16 -23.77
CA ASN A 110 -2.32 -16.41 -23.82
C ASN A 110 -1.68 -17.54 -22.98
N ASP A 111 -0.35 -17.64 -22.98
CA ASP A 111 0.37 -18.65 -22.19
C ASP A 111 0.26 -18.39 -20.68
N SER A 112 -0.21 -19.39 -19.93
CA SER A 112 -0.34 -19.33 -18.49
C SER A 112 0.99 -19.18 -17.76
N VAL A 113 2.07 -19.80 -18.25
CA VAL A 113 3.38 -19.76 -17.57
C VAL A 113 4.00 -18.38 -17.75
N ALA A 114 4.03 -17.87 -18.99
CA ALA A 114 4.43 -16.49 -19.28
C ALA A 114 3.62 -15.47 -18.47
N ARG A 115 2.30 -15.65 -18.36
CA ARG A 115 1.43 -14.75 -17.59
C ARG A 115 1.81 -14.70 -16.10
N ILE A 116 2.11 -15.84 -15.48
CA ILE A 116 2.54 -15.90 -14.07
C ILE A 116 3.88 -15.19 -13.88
N LEU A 117 4.85 -15.41 -14.77
CA LEU A 117 6.15 -14.75 -14.70
C LEU A 117 6.02 -13.23 -14.82
N VAL A 118 5.22 -12.74 -15.76
CA VAL A 118 4.96 -11.31 -15.92
C VAL A 118 4.25 -10.73 -14.70
N GLN A 119 3.30 -11.46 -14.10
CA GLN A 119 2.67 -11.04 -12.84
C GLN A 119 3.69 -10.90 -11.71
N LYS A 120 4.64 -11.84 -11.59
CA LYS A 120 5.73 -11.76 -10.62
C LYS A 120 6.56 -10.50 -10.83
N TYR A 121 7.00 -10.24 -12.07
CA TYR A 121 7.78 -9.03 -12.38
C TYR A 121 7.02 -7.73 -12.12
N ILE A 122 5.72 -7.69 -12.41
CA ILE A 122 4.87 -6.53 -12.10
C ILE A 122 4.85 -6.29 -10.59
N SER A 123 4.70 -7.36 -9.79
CA SER A 123 4.67 -7.24 -8.32
C SER A 123 6.00 -6.76 -7.72
N GLU A 124 7.13 -7.20 -8.28
CA GLU A 124 8.46 -6.72 -7.87
C GLU A 124 8.65 -5.26 -8.28
N ASN A 125 8.20 -4.87 -9.48
CA ASN A 125 8.32 -3.50 -9.96
C ASN A 125 7.49 -2.52 -9.13
N THR A 126 6.25 -2.89 -8.76
CA THR A 126 5.41 -2.07 -7.89
C THR A 126 6.02 -1.92 -6.50
N LYS A 127 6.58 -2.99 -5.95
CA LYS A 127 7.32 -2.93 -4.68
C LYS A 127 8.50 -1.95 -4.76
N LEU A 128 9.35 -2.08 -5.79
CA LEU A 128 10.51 -1.20 -5.99
C LEU A 128 10.13 0.27 -6.21
N ARG A 129 9.02 0.52 -6.91
CA ARG A 129 8.47 1.88 -7.09
C ARG A 129 8.00 2.48 -5.78
N ASN A 130 7.32 1.70 -4.94
CA ASN A 130 6.85 2.14 -3.64
C ASN A 130 8.04 2.46 -2.71
N GLU A 131 9.05 1.59 -2.65
CA GLU A 131 10.27 1.83 -1.90
C GLU A 131 10.99 3.10 -2.39
N ASN A 132 11.13 3.28 -3.70
CA ASN A 132 11.69 4.51 -4.27
C ASN A 132 10.88 5.75 -3.93
N GLN A 133 9.55 5.65 -3.93
CA GLN A 133 8.68 6.77 -3.57
C GLN A 133 8.85 7.14 -2.09
N LEU A 134 8.90 6.15 -1.20
CA LEU A 134 9.18 6.35 0.22
C LEU A 134 10.55 7.02 0.43
N LEU A 135 11.59 6.53 -0.26
CA LEU A 135 12.93 7.13 -0.21
C LEU A 135 12.93 8.57 -0.77
N LYS A 136 12.19 8.85 -1.84
CA LYS A 136 12.05 10.20 -2.39
C LYS A 136 11.32 11.15 -1.44
N VAL A 137 10.29 10.67 -0.74
CA VAL A 137 9.59 11.46 0.28
C VAL A 137 10.52 11.73 1.45
N ALA A 138 11.18 10.70 1.99
CA ALA A 138 12.17 10.84 3.05
C ALA A 138 13.37 11.73 2.65
N ALA A 139 13.75 11.74 1.36
CA ALA A 139 14.79 12.61 0.82
C ALA A 139 14.30 14.04 0.57
N LYS A 140 13.01 14.26 0.30
CA LYS A 140 12.40 15.60 0.22
C LYS A 140 12.22 16.22 1.59
N ASP A 141 11.99 15.41 2.62
CA ASP A 141 11.97 15.81 4.02
C ASP A 141 13.40 16.01 4.59
N ARG A 142 14.45 15.93 3.76
CA ARG A 142 15.76 16.46 4.11
C ARG A 142 15.63 17.97 4.26
N VAL A 143 15.53 18.38 5.52
CA VAL A 143 15.95 19.66 6.11
C VAL A 143 16.78 20.46 5.11
N VAL A 144 16.21 21.55 4.61
CA VAL A 144 16.99 22.62 3.97
C VAL A 144 17.86 23.20 5.09
N ILE A 145 19.11 22.77 5.16
CA ILE A 145 20.11 23.44 5.97
C ILE A 145 20.45 24.72 5.22
N ASP A 146 19.80 25.82 5.59
CA ASP A 146 20.20 27.14 5.15
C ASP A 146 21.59 27.44 5.75
N LEU A 147 22.60 27.46 4.90
CA LEU A 147 23.98 27.79 5.26
C LEU A 147 24.23 29.32 5.26
N SER A 148 23.19 30.16 5.08
CA SER A 148 23.30 31.62 5.14
C SER A 148 23.27 32.16 6.59
N GLY A 149 24.14 31.63 7.43
CA GLY A 149 24.30 32.06 8.83
C GLY A 149 25.72 32.51 9.13
N THR A 150 26.29 33.40 8.31
CA THR A 150 27.53 34.09 8.70
C THR A 150 27.17 35.46 9.28
N GLN A 151 27.72 35.72 10.47
CA GLN A 151 27.82 37.00 11.18
C GLN A 151 26.59 37.42 12.01
N GLY A 152 26.70 37.24 13.33
CA GLY A 152 25.89 37.96 14.31
C GLY A 152 25.41 37.05 15.43
N GLY A 153 26.03 37.15 16.61
CA GLY A 153 25.83 36.24 17.73
C GLY A 153 24.36 36.05 18.12
N CYS A 154 23.96 34.79 18.31
CA CYS A 154 22.74 34.45 19.01
C CYS A 154 22.94 33.12 19.74
N SER A 155 22.70 33.18 21.05
CA SER A 155 22.70 32.04 21.97
C SER A 155 21.61 31.06 21.57
N CYS A 156 21.97 29.88 21.08
CA CYS A 156 21.04 28.77 20.95
C CYS A 156 21.27 27.78 22.10
N THR A 157 20.27 27.69 22.96
CA THR A 157 20.15 26.67 24.01
C THR A 157 20.13 25.30 23.37
N PHE A 158 21.15 24.51 23.68
CA PHE A 158 21.33 23.13 23.25
C PHE A 158 20.32 22.26 24.00
N ASP A 159 19.22 21.86 23.37
CA ASP A 159 18.37 20.81 23.92
C ASP A 159 19.10 19.47 23.82
N ALA A 160 19.72 19.16 24.95
CA ALA A 160 20.59 18.04 25.22
C ALA A 160 19.79 16.74 25.42
N PHE A 161 19.32 16.06 24.37
CA PHE A 161 18.77 14.70 24.53
C PHE A 161 19.02 13.79 23.31
N ALA A 162 20.27 13.66 22.87
CA ALA A 162 20.72 12.49 22.07
C ALA A 162 22.23 12.17 22.20
N SER A 163 22.96 12.82 23.12
CA SER A 163 24.43 12.84 23.07
C SER A 163 25.14 11.65 23.72
N LYS A 164 24.42 10.74 24.40
CA LYS A 164 25.07 9.76 25.28
C LYS A 164 25.55 8.46 24.62
N ASN A 165 25.29 8.24 23.32
CA ASN A 165 25.71 7.02 22.59
C ASN A 165 26.30 7.33 21.20
N LEU A 166 27.03 8.44 21.04
CA LEU A 166 27.52 8.85 19.72
C LEU A 166 28.83 8.18 19.28
N LEU A 167 29.63 7.67 20.22
CA LEU A 167 30.91 7.04 19.91
C LEU A 167 30.89 5.56 20.29
N LEU A 168 31.30 4.70 19.38
CA LEU A 168 31.57 3.29 19.65
C LEU A 168 32.85 3.14 20.50
N GLU A 169 32.96 2.04 21.24
CA GLU A 169 34.17 1.73 22.03
C GLU A 169 35.47 1.79 21.20
N GLN A 170 35.39 1.37 19.93
CA GLN A 170 36.52 1.41 19.00
C GLN A 170 36.94 2.85 18.66
N GLU A 171 35.98 3.76 18.54
CA GLU A 171 36.23 5.17 18.24
C GLU A 171 36.82 5.88 19.46
N ILE A 172 36.31 5.57 20.65
CA ILE A 172 36.88 6.03 21.93
C ILE A 172 38.33 5.56 22.07
N PHE A 173 38.59 4.28 21.76
CA PHE A 173 39.94 3.72 21.79
C PHE A 173 40.88 4.39 20.78
N ALA A 174 40.41 4.65 19.55
CA ALA A 174 41.18 5.34 18.54
C ALA A 174 41.53 6.77 18.95
N LEU A 175 40.58 7.52 19.53
CA LEU A 175 40.79 8.87 20.04
C LEU A 175 41.78 8.89 21.22
N LYS A 176 41.64 7.97 22.18
CA LYS A 176 42.60 7.80 23.29
C LYS A 176 44.00 7.49 22.78
N SER A 177 44.10 6.61 21.79
CA SER A 177 45.38 6.24 21.17
C SER A 177 46.00 7.39 20.38
N ALA A 178 45.19 8.27 19.77
CA ALA A 178 45.66 9.40 18.98
C ALA A 178 46.35 10.48 19.83
N ILE A 179 45.89 10.70 21.06
CA ILE A 179 46.48 11.66 22.01
C ILE A 179 47.47 11.02 23.01
N SER A 180 47.70 9.70 22.95
CA SER A 180 48.54 8.99 23.91
C SER A 180 50.01 9.41 23.78
N ALA A 181 50.71 9.45 24.92
CA ALA A 181 52.14 9.74 24.95
C ALA A 181 52.95 8.72 24.13
N GLU A 182 52.52 7.46 24.08
CA GLU A 182 53.16 6.40 23.30
C GLU A 182 53.09 6.68 21.79
N THR A 183 51.91 7.06 21.27
CA THR A 183 51.74 7.42 19.85
C THR A 183 52.56 8.65 19.50
N MET A 184 52.61 9.64 20.40
CA MET A 184 53.41 10.85 20.20
C MET A 184 54.90 10.51 20.12
N GLN A 185 55.42 9.70 21.05
CA GLN A 185 56.82 9.29 21.05
C GLN A 185 57.17 8.45 19.83
N ARG A 186 56.34 7.45 19.48
CA ARG A 186 56.56 6.59 18.31
C ARG A 186 56.64 7.38 17.00
N ASN A 187 55.86 8.46 16.88
CA ASN A 187 55.82 9.27 15.66
C ASN A 187 56.81 10.46 15.69
N GLY A 188 57.55 10.66 16.80
CA GLY A 188 58.42 11.81 17.00
C GLY A 188 57.66 13.14 17.09
N TRP A 189 56.44 13.10 17.62
CA TRP A 189 55.56 14.24 17.80
C TRP A 189 55.72 14.85 19.19
N ALA A 190 55.73 16.17 19.26
CA ALA A 190 55.70 16.96 20.47
C ALA A 190 54.32 17.61 20.62
N GLY A 191 53.61 17.23 21.69
CA GLY A 191 52.36 17.87 22.08
C GLY A 191 52.62 19.08 22.97
N ASP A 192 52.01 20.21 22.65
CA ASP A 192 52.02 21.39 23.52
C ASP A 192 50.79 21.35 24.44
N ALA A 193 51.02 21.23 25.75
CA ALA A 193 49.97 21.13 26.75
C ALA A 193 49.10 22.41 26.86
N ASN A 194 49.67 23.57 26.53
CA ASN A 194 48.98 24.85 26.68
C ASN A 194 48.11 25.17 25.47
N SER A 195 48.61 24.93 24.27
CA SER A 195 47.87 25.19 23.03
C SER A 195 47.08 23.98 22.51
N GLY A 196 47.42 22.77 22.97
CA GLY A 196 46.86 21.52 22.46
C GLY A 196 47.29 21.17 21.03
N ALA A 197 48.28 21.86 20.47
CA ALA A 197 48.83 21.57 19.15
C ALA A 197 49.78 20.36 19.18
N VAL A 198 49.92 19.68 18.04
CA VAL A 198 50.89 18.59 17.85
C VAL A 198 51.87 19.00 16.76
N LYS A 199 53.17 18.96 17.06
CA LYS A 199 54.23 19.37 16.14
C LYS A 199 55.26 18.26 15.92
N LYS A 200 55.90 18.27 14.77
CA LYS A 200 57.09 17.47 14.46
C LYS A 200 58.20 18.43 14.02
N GLY A 201 59.06 18.83 14.97
CA GLY A 201 60.04 19.90 14.74
C GLY A 201 59.35 21.23 14.41
N PRO A 202 59.65 21.87 13.26
CA PRO A 202 59.00 23.13 12.86
C PRO A 202 57.60 22.96 12.26
N LEU A 203 57.21 21.72 11.92
CA LEU A 203 55.96 21.44 11.22
C LEU A 203 54.82 21.16 12.22
N THR A 204 53.74 21.93 12.12
CA THR A 204 52.49 21.65 12.84
C THR A 204 51.74 20.53 12.13
N ILE A 205 51.57 19.39 12.79
CA ILE A 205 50.82 18.24 12.28
C ILE A 205 49.34 18.42 12.57
N PHE A 206 49.01 18.80 13.80
CA PHE A 206 47.65 19.13 14.22
C PHE A 206 47.60 20.52 14.83
N SER A 207 46.59 21.28 14.42
CA SER A 207 46.35 22.66 14.85
C SER A 207 46.18 22.78 16.38
N PRO A 208 46.41 23.98 16.94
CA PRO A 208 46.05 24.28 18.33
C PRO A 208 44.60 23.87 18.62
N GLY A 209 44.37 23.26 19.78
CA GLY A 209 43.08 22.74 20.19
C GLY A 209 42.88 21.24 19.92
N PHE A 210 43.77 20.56 19.21
CA PHE A 210 43.61 19.14 18.88
C PHE A 210 43.61 18.24 20.12
N ILE A 211 44.68 18.28 20.91
CA ILE A 211 44.81 17.45 22.12
C ILE A 211 43.73 17.82 23.14
N THR A 212 43.51 19.12 23.35
CA THR A 212 42.57 19.62 24.35
C THR A 212 41.11 19.37 23.96
N GLY A 213 40.79 19.43 22.67
CA GLY A 213 39.47 19.10 22.15
C GLY A 213 39.14 17.62 22.32
N ILE A 214 40.06 16.73 21.90
CA ILE A 214 39.87 15.28 22.07
C ILE A 214 39.80 14.91 23.56
N ALA A 215 40.64 15.51 24.41
CA ALA A 215 40.60 15.26 25.85
C ALA A 215 39.25 15.65 26.49
N LYS A 216 38.65 16.78 26.08
CA LYS A 216 37.33 17.20 26.56
C LYS A 216 36.23 16.23 26.14
N ILE A 217 36.23 15.83 24.87
CA ILE A 217 35.30 14.81 24.37
C ILE A 217 35.48 13.52 25.16
N LEU A 218 36.71 13.04 25.36
CA LEU A 218 36.93 11.80 26.10
C LEU A 218 36.49 11.89 27.57
N ASN A 219 36.69 13.02 28.25
CA ASN A 219 36.24 13.21 29.63
C ASN A 219 34.70 13.15 29.75
N GLU A 220 33.97 13.79 28.83
CA GLU A 220 32.50 13.76 28.82
C GLU A 220 31.94 12.34 28.69
N PHE A 221 32.68 11.42 28.06
CA PHE A 221 32.28 10.02 27.88
C PHE A 221 32.90 9.04 28.90
N CYS A 222 33.92 9.44 29.68
CA CYS A 222 34.58 8.56 30.67
C CYS A 222 34.19 8.85 32.13
N GLU A 223 33.51 9.95 32.44
CA GLU A 223 33.08 10.32 33.81
C GLU A 223 31.76 9.65 34.28
N ASN A 224 31.34 8.53 33.69
CA ASN A 224 30.27 7.67 34.24
C ASN A 224 30.72 6.21 34.34
#